data_AF-A0A396GNA7-F1
#
_entry.id   AF-A0A396GNA7-F1
#
_cell.length_a   1.000
_cell.length_b   1.000
_cell.length_c   1.000
_cell.angle_alpha   90.00
_cell.angle_beta   90.00
_cell.angle_gamma   90.00
#
_symmetry.space_group_name_H-M   'P 1'
#
loop_
_entity.id
_entity.type
_entity.pdbx_description
1 polymer ?
#
loop_
_entity_poly.entity_id
_entity_poly.type
_entity_poly.pdbx_seq_one_letter_code
_entity_poly.pdbx_strand_id
1 'polypeptide(L)' 'MIQIQNMQPDAEGKYPYTGFLDCAVKTYKAGGILKFYTGFPLYCVRISIGVMMACIAINNLLRR' A
#
# COMPACT_ATOMS: atom_id res chain seq x y z
N MET A 1 4.63 -5.55 2.65
CA MET A 1 3.84 -6.21 3.72
C MET A 1 2.40 -6.52 3.37
N ILE A 2 1.69 -5.75 2.53
CA ILE A 2 0.32 -6.09 2.08
C ILE A 2 0.20 -7.54 1.54
N GLN A 3 1.28 -8.07 0.95
CA GLN A 3 1.36 -9.43 0.39
C GLN A 3 1.12 -10.55 1.42
N ILE A 4 1.47 -10.33 2.70
CA ILE A 4 1.22 -11.33 3.75
C ILE A 4 -0.21 -11.23 4.29
N GLN A 5 -0.83 -10.05 4.22
CA GLN A 5 -2.21 -9.84 4.65
C GLN A 5 -3.22 -10.34 3.62
N ASN A 6 -2.84 -10.37 2.34
CA ASN A 6 -3.67 -10.83 1.23
C ASN A 6 -3.29 -12.25 0.75
N MET A 7 -2.70 -13.06 1.62
CA MET A 7 -2.34 -14.43 1.27
C MET A 7 -3.60 -15.28 1.12
N GLN A 8 -3.80 -15.88 -0.06
CA GLN A 8 -4.74 -16.97 -0.22
C GLN A 8 -4.00 -18.30 0.02
N PRO A 9 -4.60 -19.23 0.77
CA PRO A 9 -4.07 -20.59 0.86
C PRO A 9 -4.12 -21.21 -0.54
N ASP A 10 -3.01 -21.80 -0.96
CA ASP A 10 -2.94 -22.54 -2.22
C ASP A 10 -3.83 -23.80 -2.16
N ALA A 11 -4.09 -24.48 -3.28
CA ALA A 11 -4.98 -25.65 -3.33
C ALA A 11 -4.51 -26.82 -2.44
N GLU A 12 -3.23 -26.84 -2.07
CA GLU A 12 -2.61 -27.77 -1.10
C GLU A 12 -2.61 -27.26 0.36
N GLY A 13 -3.24 -26.12 0.66
CA GLY A 13 -3.37 -25.57 2.01
C GLY A 13 -2.10 -24.95 2.59
N LYS A 14 -1.01 -24.84 1.81
CA LYS A 14 0.22 -24.16 2.21
C LYS A 14 0.12 -22.65 1.98
N TYR A 15 0.54 -21.88 2.98
CA TYR A 15 0.70 -20.44 2.84
C TYR A 15 1.98 -20.13 2.06
N PRO A 16 1.95 -19.19 1.09
CA PRO A 16 3.10 -18.83 0.27
C PRO A 16 4.25 -18.18 1.06
N TYR A 17 3.95 -17.70 2.28
CA TYR A 17 4.91 -17.09 3.21
C TYR A 17 4.72 -17.65 4.62
N THR A 18 5.79 -18.10 5.25
CA THR A 18 5.78 -18.62 6.62
C THR A 18 5.87 -17.52 7.68
N GLY A 19 6.22 -16.30 7.27
CA GLY A 19 6.30 -15.13 8.15
C GLY A 19 6.76 -13.86 7.43
N PHE A 20 6.82 -12.76 8.18
CA PHE A 20 7.18 -11.45 7.65
C PHE A 20 8.60 -11.39 7.04
N LEU A 21 9.55 -12.11 7.65
CA LEU A 21 10.94 -12.15 7.16
C LEU A 21 11.08 -12.91 5.84
N ASP A 22 10.40 -14.06 5.69
CA ASP A 22 10.40 -14.82 4.44
C ASP A 22 9.77 -14.02 3.29
N CYS A 23 8.67 -13.32 3.57
CA CYS A 23 8.04 -12.41 2.61
C CYS A 23 8.97 -11.26 2.21
N ALA A 24 9.70 -10.66 3.15
CA ALA A 24 10.65 -9.58 2.86
C ALA A 24 11.81 -10.07 1.97
N VAL A 25 12.38 -11.24 2.27
CA VAL A 25 13.47 -11.82 1.46
C VAL A 25 13.01 -12.20 0.06
N LYS A 26 11.83 -12.84 -0.07
CA LYS A 26 11.25 -13.18 -1.39
C LYS A 26 10.90 -11.94 -2.20
N THR A 27 10.31 -10.92 -1.57
CA THR A 27 9.98 -9.65 -2.24
C THR A 27 11.25 -8.93 -2.71
N TYR A 28 12.29 -8.91 -1.87
CA TYR A 28 13.59 -8.34 -2.22
C TYR A 28 14.24 -9.09 -3.39
N LYS A 29 14.21 -10.43 -3.38
CA LYS A 29 14.71 -11.25 -4.50
C LYS A 29 13.90 -11.09 -5.78
N ALA A 30 12.59 -10.88 -5.69
CA ALA A 30 11.69 -10.81 -6.85
C ALA A 30 11.76 -9.48 -7.62
N GLY A 31 12.17 -8.37 -7.00
CA GLY A 31 12.26 -7.09 -7.71
C GLY A 31 12.93 -5.95 -6.95
N GLY A 32 13.78 -6.28 -5.98
CA GLY A 32 14.58 -5.32 -5.23
C GLY A 32 13.76 -4.39 -4.33
N ILE A 33 14.41 -3.34 -3.86
CA ILE A 33 13.84 -2.36 -2.92
C ILE A 33 12.69 -1.57 -3.56
N LEU A 34 12.71 -1.36 -4.88
CA LEU A 34 11.68 -0.60 -5.60
C LEU A 34 10.29 -1.24 -5.51
N LYS A 35 10.18 -2.58 -5.41
CA LYS A 35 8.91 -3.30 -5.22
C LYS A 35 8.22 -2.98 -3.89
N PHE A 36 8.94 -2.50 -2.89
CA PHE A 36 8.33 -2.05 -1.63
C PHE A 36 7.65 -0.68 -1.79
N TYR A 37 8.10 0.15 -2.73
CA TYR A 37 7.64 1.51 -2.93
C TYR A 37 6.66 1.69 -4.10
N THR A 38 6.33 0.65 -4.86
CA THR A 38 5.40 0.77 -6.01
C THR A 38 4.01 1.31 -5.65
N GLY A 39 3.58 1.20 -4.38
CA GLY A 39 2.31 1.78 -3.90
C GLY A 39 2.38 3.25 -3.47
N PHE A 40 3.58 3.80 -3.28
CA PHE A 40 3.80 5.16 -2.80
C PHE A 40 3.22 6.25 -3.71
N PRO A 41 3.42 6.24 -5.05
CA PRO A 41 2.87 7.29 -5.90
C PRO A 41 1.34 7.30 -5.93
N LEU A 42 0.70 6.12 -5.94
CA LEU A 42 -0.76 6.03 -5.87
C LEU A 42 -1.31 6.54 -4.54
N TYR A 43 -0.60 6.27 -3.44
CA TYR A 43 -0.95 6.78 -2.12
C TYR A 43 -0.87 8.32 -2.07
N CYS A 44 0.20 8.92 -2.60
CA CYS A 44 0.33 10.37 -2.68
C CYS A 44 -0.84 11.01 -3.44
N VAL A 45 -1.20 10.47 -4.61
CA VAL A 45 -2.33 10.97 -5.43
C VAL A 45 -3.65 10.93 -4.64
N ARG A 46 -3.91 9.83 -3.94
CA ARG A 46 -5.12 9.66 -3.12
C ARG A 46 -5.22 10.72 -2.01
N ILE A 47 -4.11 10.99 -1.31
CA ILE A 47 -4.09 12.01 -0.26
C ILE A 47 -4.33 13.40 -0.85
N SER A 48 -3.65 13.74 -1.95
CA SER A 48 -3.79 15.07 -2.55
C SER A 48 -5.23 15.41 -2.95
N ILE A 49 -6.00 14.43 -3.45
CA ILE A 49 -7.42 14.63 -3.79
C ILE A 49 -8.25 14.93 -2.53
N GLY A 50 -8.04 14.17 -1.46
CA GLY A 50 -8.76 14.38 -0.19
C GLY A 50 -8.42 15.73 0.45
N VAL A 51 -7.14 16.10 0.47
CA VAL A 51 -6.67 17.37 1.05
C VAL A 51 -7.17 18.56 0.25
N MET A 52 -7.15 18.50 -1.09
CA MET A 52 -7.64 19.59 -1.93
C MET A 52 -9.13 19.85 -1.71
N MET A 53 -9.95 18.79 -1.64
CA MET A 53 -11.38 18.91 -1.37
C MET A 53 -11.65 19.49 0.02
N ALA A 54 -10.92 19.04 1.04
CA ALA A 54 -11.03 19.58 2.39
C ALA A 54 -10.60 21.06 2.44
N CYS A 55 -9.51 21.45 1.79
CA CYS A 55 -9.07 22.83 1.70
C CYS A 55 -10.10 23.75 1.02
N ILE A 56 -10.70 23.31 -0.08
CA ILE A 56 -11.74 24.08 -0.78
C ILE A 56 -12.98 24.23 0.11
N ALA A 57 -13.41 23.16 0.79
CA ALA A 57 -14.54 23.21 1.71
C ALA A 57 -14.28 24.18 2.87
N ILE A 58 -13.10 24.10 3.48
CA ILE A 58 -12.66 25.00 4.56
C ILE A 58 -12.62 26.44 4.05
N ASN A 59 -12.03 26.72 2.89
CA ASN A 59 -11.95 28.06 2.33
C ASN A 59 -13.35 28.65 2.03
N ASN A 60 -14.31 27.83 1.58
CA ASN A 60 -15.69 28.27 1.38
C ASN A 60 -16.44 28.50 2.70
N LEU A 61 -16.15 27.72 3.75
CA LEU A 61 -16.71 27.94 5.09
C LEU A 61 -16.11 29.16 5.78
N LEU A 62 -14.81 29.43 5.57
CA LEU A 62 -14.10 30.58 6.15
C LEU A 62 -14.38 31.90 5.40
N ARG A 63 -14.94 31.83 4.19
CA ARG A 63 -15.36 32.98 3.36
C ARG A 63 -16.86 33.30 3.52
N ARG A 64 -17.59 32.51 4.30
CA ARG A 64 -18.91 32.89 4.84
C ARG A 64 -18.74 33.54 6.20
#